data_AF-A0A5C7F0Y2-F1
#
_entry.id   AF-A0A5C7F0Y2-F1
#
_cell.length_a   1.000
_cell.length_b   1.000
_cell.length_c   1.000
_cell.angle_alpha   90.00
_cell.angle_beta   90.00
_cell.angle_gamma   90.00
#
_symmetry.space_group_name_H-M   'P 1'
#
loop_
_entity.id
_entity.type
_entity.pdbx_description
1 polymer ?
#
loop_
_entity_poly.entity_id
_entity_poly.type
_entity_poly.pdbx_seq_one_letter_code
_entity_poly.pdbx_strand_id
1 'polypeptide(L)'
;MPARPISFYLKNLEGAQPPLAEARRLAELNHAYREVAPRELSRLSAIGSYRDGTMKIYATSGPVAAKLRQIVPRLIQAFRERGYEVTSIQTLVQAPATGPGVQAPTPRSLSPGAAESLEALANRLPASPLQEAVRALLAHGRAGRSEK
;
A
#
# COMPACT_ATOMS: atom_id res chain seq x y z
N MET A 1 -9.70 8.68 -36.85
CA MET A 1 -10.13 8.85 -35.44
C MET A 1 -9.53 10.15 -34.91
N PRO A 2 -10.30 11.26 -34.76
CA PRO A 2 -9.74 12.51 -34.25
C PRO A 2 -9.47 12.39 -32.74
N ALA A 3 -8.26 12.75 -32.32
CA ALA A 3 -7.89 12.79 -30.91
C ALA A 3 -8.71 13.88 -30.20
N ARG A 4 -9.58 13.50 -29.28
CA ARG A 4 -10.38 14.44 -28.49
C ARG A 4 -9.53 15.03 -27.35
N PRO A 5 -9.70 16.31 -27.02
CA PRO A 5 -8.97 16.93 -25.93
C PRO A 5 -9.33 16.27 -24.59
N ILE A 6 -8.37 16.17 -23.69
CA ILE A 6 -8.53 15.46 -22.40
C ILE A 6 -9.70 16.03 -21.58
N SER A 7 -9.98 17.33 -21.72
CA SER A 7 -11.12 18.03 -21.11
C SER A 7 -12.46 17.40 -21.45
N PHE A 8 -12.61 16.83 -22.65
CA PHE A 8 -13.83 16.15 -23.09
C PHE A 8 -14.07 14.88 -22.28
N TYR A 9 -13.02 14.10 -22.03
CA TYR A 9 -13.11 12.87 -21.23
C TYR A 9 -13.31 13.18 -19.75
N LEU A 10 -12.65 14.22 -19.23
CA LEU A 10 -12.82 14.66 -17.84
C LEU A 10 -14.26 15.16 -17.59
N LYS A 11 -14.88 15.84 -18.56
CA LYS A 11 -16.27 16.31 -18.44
C LYS A 11 -17.30 15.16 -18.44
N ASN A 12 -16.99 14.03 -19.08
CA ASN A 12 -17.89 12.90 -19.23
C ASN A 12 -17.69 11.79 -18.18
N LEU A 13 -16.77 11.96 -17.23
CA LEU A 13 -16.59 11.04 -16.09
C LEU A 13 -17.55 11.46 -14.95
N GLU A 14 -18.78 10.95 -14.97
CA GLU A 14 -19.84 11.27 -14.00
C GLU A 14 -19.60 10.80 -12.55
N GLY A 15 -18.41 10.30 -12.19
CA GLY A 15 -18.18 9.65 -10.89
C GLY A 15 -17.23 10.35 -9.92
N ALA A 16 -16.20 11.07 -10.39
CA ALA A 16 -15.17 11.60 -9.51
C ALA A 16 -14.22 12.56 -10.24
N GLN A 17 -14.67 13.79 -10.49
CA GLN A 17 -13.74 14.88 -10.78
C GLN A 17 -13.83 15.89 -9.63
N PRO A 18 -12.72 16.26 -8.96
CA PRO A 18 -12.73 17.52 -8.26
C PRO A 18 -13.11 18.61 -9.28
N PRO A 19 -13.93 19.61 -8.90
CA PRO A 19 -14.27 20.70 -9.81
C PRO A 19 -12.97 21.28 -10.37
N LEU A 20 -12.87 21.49 -11.68
CA LEU A 20 -11.62 21.86 -12.38
C LEU A 20 -10.84 23.01 -11.69
N ALA A 21 -11.55 23.92 -11.01
CA ALA A 21 -10.99 24.98 -10.19
C ALA A 21 -10.14 24.45 -9.01
N GLU A 22 -10.60 23.41 -8.32
CA GLU A 22 -9.88 22.77 -7.22
C GLU A 22 -8.62 22.05 -7.74
N ALA A 23 -8.70 21.39 -8.90
CA ALA A 23 -7.54 20.77 -9.53
C ALA A 23 -6.46 21.80 -9.91
N ARG A 24 -6.87 22.97 -10.43
CA ARG A 24 -5.95 24.08 -10.73
C ARG A 24 -5.31 24.64 -9.46
N ARG A 25 -6.11 24.90 -8.43
CA ARG A 25 -5.63 25.38 -7.13
C ARG A 25 -4.62 24.41 -6.51
N LEU A 26 -4.88 23.11 -6.61
CA LEU A 26 -3.96 22.08 -6.15
C LEU A 26 -2.66 22.05 -6.99
N ALA A 27 -2.74 22.31 -8.30
CA ALA A 27 -1.57 22.40 -9.17
C ALA A 27 -0.68 23.61 -8.82
N GLU A 28 -1.27 24.77 -8.56
CA GLU A 28 -0.55 25.98 -8.09
C GLU A 28 0.14 25.71 -6.76
N LEU A 29 -0.55 25.07 -5.81
CA LEU A 29 0.00 24.72 -4.52
C LEU A 29 1.15 23.71 -4.64
N ASN A 30 1.04 22.73 -5.54
CA ASN A 30 2.13 21.81 -5.86
C ASN A 30 3.33 22.52 -6.51
N HIS A 31 3.09 23.57 -7.29
CA HIS A 31 4.16 24.37 -7.86
C HIS A 31 4.91 25.13 -6.75
N ALA A 32 4.20 25.84 -5.88
CA ALA A 32 4.79 26.52 -4.72
C ALA A 32 5.56 25.55 -3.80
N TYR A 33 5.02 24.34 -3.60
CA TYR A 33 5.70 23.28 -2.84
C TYR A 33 7.05 22.88 -3.43
N ARG A 34 7.17 22.78 -4.77
CA ARG A 34 8.43 22.42 -5.43
C ARG A 34 9.52 23.47 -5.27
N GLU A 35 9.15 24.73 -5.06
CA GLU A 35 10.11 25.82 -4.80
C GLU A 35 10.62 25.81 -3.36
N VAL A 36 9.78 25.40 -2.41
CA VAL A 36 10.08 25.44 -0.97
C VAL A 36 10.74 24.14 -0.50
N ALA A 37 10.31 23.00 -1.03
CA ALA A 37 10.80 21.70 -0.60
C ALA A 37 12.11 21.30 -1.31
N PRO A 38 13.00 20.54 -0.63
CA PRO A 38 14.20 19.99 -1.24
C PRO A 38 13.89 19.19 -2.52
N ARG A 39 14.71 19.35 -3.55
CA ARG A 39 14.48 18.81 -4.91
C ARG A 39 14.26 17.30 -4.95
N GLU A 40 14.95 16.53 -4.11
CA GLU A 40 14.74 15.08 -4.08
C GLU A 40 13.37 14.70 -3.49
N LEU A 41 12.89 15.45 -2.50
CA LEU A 41 11.60 15.19 -1.87
C LEU A 41 10.47 15.65 -2.77
N SER A 42 10.56 16.84 -3.35
CA SER A 42 9.50 17.38 -4.22
C SER A 42 9.25 16.57 -5.50
N ARG A 43 10.19 15.71 -5.89
CA ARG A 43 10.02 14.72 -6.97
C ARG A 43 9.33 13.45 -6.53
N LEU A 44 9.46 13.09 -5.26
CA LEU A 44 8.95 11.86 -4.66
C LEU A 44 7.73 12.11 -3.76
N SER A 45 7.21 13.33 -3.77
CA SER A 45 5.99 13.68 -3.06
C SER A 45 5.22 14.82 -3.73
N ALA A 46 3.90 14.82 -3.50
CA ALA A 46 2.99 15.82 -4.02
C ALA A 46 1.93 16.17 -2.98
N ILE A 47 1.41 17.39 -3.03
CA ILE A 47 0.25 17.80 -2.23
C ILE A 47 -0.99 17.23 -2.90
N GLY A 48 -1.85 16.54 -2.16
CA GLY A 48 -3.09 16.01 -2.72
C GLY A 48 -4.37 16.59 -2.11
N SER A 49 -4.30 17.39 -1.05
CA SER A 49 -5.42 18.23 -0.62
C SER A 49 -4.99 19.33 0.32
N TYR A 50 -5.74 20.43 0.32
CA TYR A 50 -5.61 21.50 1.31
C TYR A 50 -7.02 21.93 1.75
N ARG A 51 -7.35 21.70 3.03
CA ARG A 51 -8.65 22.07 3.63
C ARG A 51 -8.45 22.46 5.09
N ASP A 52 -9.11 23.54 5.51
CA ASP A 52 -9.12 24.02 6.90
C ASP A 52 -7.72 24.15 7.52
N GLY A 53 -6.78 24.72 6.74
CA GLY A 53 -5.37 24.86 7.14
C GLY A 53 -4.59 23.55 7.26
N THR A 54 -5.18 22.42 6.90
CA THR A 54 -4.53 21.11 6.90
C THR A 54 -4.13 20.71 5.48
N MET A 55 -2.83 20.55 5.27
CA MET A 55 -2.26 20.10 3.99
C MET A 55 -1.93 18.62 4.04
N LYS A 56 -2.36 17.85 3.03
CA LYS A 56 -1.98 16.44 2.89
C LYS A 56 -0.90 16.29 1.83
N ILE A 57 0.25 15.75 2.23
CA ILE A 57 1.36 15.42 1.34
C ILE A 57 1.41 13.90 1.18
N TYR A 58 1.41 13.46 -0.07
CA TYR A 58 1.54 12.07 -0.46
C TYR A 58 2.99 11.80 -0.82
N ALA A 59 3.60 10.83 -0.15
CA ALA A 59 4.95 10.35 -0.39
C ALA A 59 4.92 9.03 -1.15
N THR A 60 5.86 8.82 -2.06
CA THR A 60 5.98 7.55 -2.82
C THR A 60 6.43 6.37 -1.97
N SER A 61 7.03 6.60 -0.80
CA SER A 61 7.54 5.53 0.07
C SER A 61 7.62 5.95 1.54
N GLY A 62 7.69 4.96 2.44
CA GLY A 62 7.86 5.16 3.88
C GLY A 62 9.08 6.00 4.27
N PRO A 63 10.28 5.75 3.71
CA PRO A 63 11.46 6.58 3.98
C PRO A 63 11.29 8.03 3.55
N VAL A 64 10.66 8.27 2.39
CA VAL A 64 10.34 9.63 1.91
C VAL A 64 9.36 10.31 2.86
N ALA A 65 8.34 9.60 3.34
CA ALA A 65 7.40 10.12 4.33
C ALA A 65 8.08 10.47 5.66
N ALA A 66 9.01 9.64 6.14
CA ALA A 66 9.77 9.91 7.36
C ALA A 66 10.62 11.18 7.20
N LYS A 67 11.35 11.31 6.09
CA LYS A 67 12.16 12.50 5.80
C LYS A 67 11.29 13.76 5.64
N LEU A 68 10.11 13.63 5.05
CA LEU A 68 9.12 14.71 4.99
C LEU A 68 8.66 15.13 6.38
N ARG A 69 8.27 14.18 7.24
CA ARG A 69 7.85 14.47 8.63
C ARG A 69 8.92 15.23 9.42
N GLN A 70 10.20 14.95 9.19
CA GLN A 70 11.31 15.69 9.81
C GLN A 70 11.36 17.16 9.37
N ILE A 71 11.00 17.46 8.12
CA ILE A 71 11.04 18.83 7.58
C ILE A 71 9.68 19.53 7.59
N VAL A 72 8.59 18.85 7.96
CA VAL A 72 7.23 19.42 8.07
C VAL A 72 7.19 20.72 8.86
N PRO A 73 7.83 20.84 10.04
CA PRO A 73 7.80 22.10 10.80
C PRO A 73 8.37 23.28 10.01
N ARG A 74 9.47 23.06 9.27
CA ARG A 74 10.09 24.05 8.40
C ARG A 74 9.22 24.39 7.20
N LEU A 75 8.55 23.38 6.61
CA LEU A 75 7.61 23.59 5.52
C LEU A 75 6.41 24.45 5.96
N ILE A 76 5.85 24.19 7.14
CA ILE A 76 4.77 25.00 7.72
C ILE A 76 5.19 26.47 7.82
N GLN A 77 6.38 26.74 8.37
CA GLN A 77 6.91 28.09 8.49
C GLN A 77 7.05 28.78 7.11
N ALA A 78 7.68 28.10 6.15
CA ALA A 78 7.89 28.65 4.81
C ALA A 78 6.57 28.90 4.04
N PHE A 79 5.54 28.08 4.26
CA PHE A 79 4.21 28.33 3.69
C PHE A 79 3.53 29.54 4.35
N ARG A 80 3.67 29.72 5.67
CA ARG A 80 3.13 30.87 6.39
C ARG A 80 3.80 32.18 5.96
N GLU A 81 5.11 32.18 5.73
CA GLU A 81 5.86 33.33 5.20
C GLU A 81 5.39 33.75 3.80
N ARG A 82 4.89 32.80 3.00
CA ARG A 82 4.30 33.04 1.69
C ARG A 82 2.80 33.40 1.72
N GLY A 83 2.23 33.58 2.91
CA GLY A 83 0.82 33.97 3.09
C GLY A 83 -0.19 32.83 3.06
N TYR A 84 0.26 31.56 3.15
CA TYR A 84 -0.65 30.42 3.27
C TYR A 84 -0.89 30.09 4.75
N GLU A 85 -2.17 30.01 5.14
CA GLU A 85 -2.58 29.62 6.50
C GLU A 85 -2.49 28.10 6.73
N VAL A 86 -1.28 27.55 6.71
CA VAL A 86 -1.04 26.13 7.00
C VAL A 86 -0.83 25.93 8.50
N THR A 87 -1.75 25.20 9.13
CA THR A 87 -1.72 24.85 10.56
C THR A 87 -1.12 23.46 10.79
N SER A 88 -1.34 22.53 9.86
CA SER A 88 -0.87 21.16 9.99
C SER A 88 -0.57 20.52 8.63
N ILE A 89 0.46 19.65 8.59
CA ILE A 89 0.79 18.85 7.42
C ILE A 89 0.70 17.37 7.76
N GLN A 90 -0.23 16.65 7.12
CA GLN A 90 -0.34 15.20 7.22
C GLN A 90 0.46 14.55 6.09
N THR A 91 1.42 13.69 6.46
CA THR A 91 2.20 12.92 5.47
C THR A 91 1.64 11.50 5.34
N LEU A 92 1.09 11.21 4.17
CA LEU A 92 0.51 9.91 3.78
C LEU A 92 1.46 9.20 2.82
N VAL A 93 1.61 7.89 2.97
CA VAL A 93 2.37 7.07 2.01
C VAL A 93 1.38 6.57 0.97
N GLN A 94 1.66 6.81 -0.32
CA GLN A 94 0.98 6.09 -1.39
C GLN A 94 1.46 4.65 -1.35
N ALA A 95 0.61 3.76 -0.83
CA ALA A 95 0.83 2.34 -1.03
C ALA A 95 0.80 2.08 -2.55
N PRO A 96 1.80 1.40 -3.12
CA PRO A 96 1.68 0.93 -4.49
C PRO A 96 0.38 0.14 -4.62
N ALA A 97 -0.38 0.38 -5.68
CA ALA A 97 -1.66 -0.31 -5.95
C ALA A 97 -1.47 -1.84 -6.00
N THR A 98 -0.24 -2.28 -6.24
CA THR A 98 0.23 -3.63 -5.98
C THR A 98 0.67 -3.71 -4.52
N GLY A 99 -0.25 -4.07 -3.62
CA GLY A 99 0.16 -4.60 -2.31
C GLY A 99 1.14 -5.76 -2.52
N PRO A 100 2.04 -6.06 -1.57
CA PRO A 100 2.83 -7.28 -1.65
C PRO A 100 1.85 -8.42 -1.87
N GLY A 101 1.91 -9.05 -3.05
CA GLY A 101 1.00 -10.12 -3.40
C GLY A 101 1.01 -11.08 -2.23
N VAL A 102 -0.16 -11.35 -1.66
CA VAL A 102 -0.33 -12.39 -0.64
C VAL A 102 0.31 -13.62 -1.27
N GLN A 103 1.52 -13.96 -0.83
CA GLN A 103 2.21 -15.12 -1.35
C GLN A 103 1.25 -16.27 -1.07
N ALA A 104 0.79 -16.92 -2.12
CA ALA A 104 -0.09 -18.06 -1.97
C ALA A 104 0.57 -19.01 -0.96
N PRO A 105 -0.16 -19.47 0.07
CA PRO A 105 0.43 -20.32 1.10
C PRO A 105 1.10 -21.49 0.40
N THR A 106 2.41 -21.63 0.62
CA THR A 106 3.18 -22.73 0.03
C THR A 106 2.55 -24.04 0.48
N PRO A 107 2.18 -24.95 -0.44
CA PRO A 107 1.56 -26.21 -0.06
C PRO A 107 2.51 -26.99 0.86
N ARG A 108 2.05 -27.30 2.07
CA ARG A 108 2.83 -28.06 3.06
C ARG A 108 2.67 -29.55 2.76
N SER A 109 3.56 -30.10 1.93
CA SER A 109 3.63 -31.55 1.69
C SER A 109 4.53 -32.25 2.71
N LEU A 110 4.13 -33.42 3.19
CA LEU A 110 5.02 -34.27 4.00
C LEU A 110 6.08 -34.95 3.12
N SER A 111 7.32 -34.97 3.59
CA SER A 111 8.37 -35.78 2.97
C SER A 111 8.03 -37.28 3.10
N PRO A 112 8.52 -38.15 2.20
CA PRO A 112 8.29 -39.60 2.27
C PRO A 112 8.65 -40.20 3.65
N GLY A 113 9.84 -39.90 4.17
CA GLY A 113 10.30 -40.41 5.47
C GLY A 113 9.49 -39.90 6.66
N ALA A 114 8.97 -38.67 6.61
CA ALA A 114 8.08 -38.15 7.64
C ALA A 114 6.71 -38.86 7.61
N ALA A 115 6.16 -39.12 6.42
CA ALA A 115 4.91 -39.86 6.27
C ALA A 115 5.04 -41.31 6.75
N GLU A 116 6.14 -42.00 6.41
CA GLU A 116 6.42 -43.37 6.88
C GLU A 116 6.55 -43.43 8.40
N SER A 117 7.25 -42.46 9.00
CA SER A 117 7.43 -42.40 10.46
C SER A 117 6.11 -42.16 11.20
N LEU A 118 5.25 -41.28 10.66
CA LEU A 118 3.93 -41.01 11.21
C LEU A 118 2.96 -42.18 11.01
N GLU A 119 3.09 -42.95 9.93
CA GLU A 119 2.28 -44.15 9.68
C GLU A 119 2.67 -45.30 10.62
N ALA A 120 3.97 -45.51 10.81
CA ALA A 120 4.49 -46.44 11.81
C ALA A 120 4.04 -46.07 13.23
N LEU A 121 3.99 -44.76 13.55
CA LEU A 121 3.46 -44.27 14.81
C LEU A 121 1.96 -44.56 14.93
N ALA A 122 1.15 -44.18 13.93
CA ALA A 122 -0.29 -44.43 13.95
C ALA A 122 -0.67 -45.91 14.13
N ASN A 123 0.13 -46.83 13.59
CA ASN A 123 -0.10 -48.27 13.73
C ASN A 123 0.29 -48.85 15.10
N ARG A 124 1.13 -48.15 15.87
CA ARG A 124 1.53 -48.54 17.23
C ARG A 124 0.66 -47.94 18.33
N LEU A 125 -0.16 -46.94 18.01
CA LEU A 125 -1.11 -46.37 18.96
C LEU A 125 -2.37 -47.23 19.10
N PRO A 126 -2.94 -47.36 20.31
CA PRO A 126 -4.26 -47.92 20.50
C PRO A 126 -5.33 -47.01 19.87
N ALA A 127 -6.51 -47.57 19.61
CA ALA A 127 -7.68 -46.82 19.14
C ALA A 127 -7.98 -45.65 20.08
N SER A 128 -7.62 -44.45 19.65
CA SER A 128 -7.64 -43.23 20.46
C SER A 128 -7.81 -41.99 19.59
N PRO A 129 -8.32 -40.89 20.13
CA PRO A 129 -8.44 -39.62 19.39
C PRO A 129 -7.11 -39.13 18.81
N LEU A 130 -5.99 -39.48 19.47
CA LEU A 130 -4.65 -39.18 18.98
C LEU A 130 -4.30 -39.98 17.72
N GLN A 131 -4.68 -41.26 17.66
CA GLN A 131 -4.47 -42.08 16.46
C GLN A 131 -5.24 -41.51 15.26
N GLU A 132 -6.48 -41.07 15.48
CA GLU A 132 -7.31 -40.44 14.44
C GLU A 132 -6.71 -39.12 13.95
N ALA A 133 -6.25 -38.27 14.87
CA ALA A 133 -5.58 -37.01 14.52
C ALA A 133 -4.32 -37.22 13.67
N VAL A 134 -3.51 -38.23 14.00
CA VAL A 134 -2.31 -38.58 13.21
C VAL A 134 -2.69 -39.10 11.82
N ARG A 135 -3.73 -39.92 11.70
CA ARG A 135 -4.24 -40.40 10.40
C ARG A 135 -4.80 -39.26 9.55
N ALA A 136 -5.52 -38.33 10.17
CA ALA A 136 -6.00 -37.13 9.49
C ALA A 136 -4.83 -36.28 8.98
N LEU A 137 -3.78 -36.07 9.78
CA LEU A 137 -2.58 -35.34 9.36
C LEU A 137 -1.89 -36.01 8.15
N LEU A 138 -1.79 -37.34 8.14
CA LEU A 138 -1.25 -38.11 7.02
C LEU A 138 -2.06 -37.93 5.73
N ALA A 139 -3.39 -37.91 5.81
CA ALA A 139 -4.27 -37.70 4.65
C ALA A 139 -4.06 -36.30 4.03
N HIS A 140 -3.98 -35.25 4.84
CA HIS A 140 -3.75 -33.88 4.37
C HIS A 140 -2.33 -33.65 3.84
N GLY A 141 -1.32 -34.23 4.50
CA GLY A 141 0.08 -34.09 4.11
C GLY A 141 0.48 -34.84 2.84
N ARG A 142 -0.27 -35.90 2.47
CA ARG A 142 -0.11 -36.65 1.20
C ARG A 142 -0.84 -35.97 0.03
N ALA A 143 -2.01 -35.35 0.28
CA ALA A 143 -2.80 -34.66 -0.75
C ALA A 143 -2.07 -33.47 -1.39
N GLY A 144 -1.23 -32.76 -0.64
CA GLY A 144 -0.40 -31.67 -1.16
C GLY A 144 0.68 -32.08 -2.19
N ARG A 145 0.80 -33.38 -2.52
CA ARG A 145 1.70 -33.90 -3.56
C ARG A 145 1.01 -34.15 -4.91
N SER A 146 -0.33 -34.14 -4.97
CA SER A 146 -1.09 -34.64 -6.13
C SER A 146 -1.32 -33.61 -7.25
N GLU A 147 -0.68 -32.44 -7.19
CA GLU A 147 -0.78 -31.35 -8.18
C GLU A 147 0.54 -31.10 -8.92
N LYS A 148 1.23 -32.16 -9.36
CA LYS A 148 2.39 -32.01 -10.25
C LYS A 148 2.43 -33.03 -11.37
#